data_AF-A0A9X5FAB9-F1
#
_entry.id   AF-A0A9X5FAB9-F1
#
_cell.length_a   1.000
_cell.length_b   1.000
_cell.length_c   1.000
_cell.angle_alpha   90.00
_cell.angle_beta   90.00
_cell.angle_gamma   90.00
#
_symmetry.space_group_name_H-M   'P 1'
#
loop_
_entity.id
_entity.type
_entity.pdbx_description
1 polymer ?
#
loop_
_entity_poly.entity_id
_entity_poly.type
_entity_poly.pdbx_seq_one_letter_code
_entity_poly.pdbx_strand_id
1 'polypeptide(L)'
;MPTPVSAPMILNDSRSVPHLLVSSAATYAIALVDPRGLDRTSLRAYRAANSAFTAWMAWAVLSTETPDLSRRARAGAAVGGAALGLASARWSERLDGRMHERLSRWGVRRPRVLLAAGSTALGVLGWWRGRQDAAEDLRPES
;
A
#
# COMPACT_ATOMS: atom_id res chain seq x y z
N MET A 1 23.86 25.27 5.09
CA MET A 1 24.15 23.85 4.84
C MET A 1 22.83 23.08 4.85
N PRO A 2 22.40 22.47 3.73
CA PRO A 2 21.24 21.59 3.73
C PRO A 2 21.59 20.36 4.59
N THR A 3 20.81 20.12 5.64
CA THR A 3 20.95 18.90 6.43
C THR A 3 20.60 17.70 5.54
N PRO A 4 21.37 16.60 5.57
CA PRO A 4 20.99 15.40 4.85
C PRO A 4 19.66 14.92 5.41
N VAL A 5 18.62 14.93 4.57
CA VAL A 5 17.32 14.35 4.91
C VAL A 5 17.57 12.86 5.13
N SER A 6 17.48 12.42 6.39
CA SER A 6 17.77 11.05 6.77
C SER A 6 16.90 10.07 5.96
N ALA A 7 17.48 8.97 5.45
CA ALA A 7 16.79 7.92 4.69
C ALA A 7 15.38 7.50 5.22
N PRO A 8 15.15 7.33 6.55
CA PRO A 8 13.81 7.01 7.07
C PRO A 8 12.76 8.12 6.87
N MET A 9 13.19 9.37 6.72
CA MET A 9 12.30 10.50 6.41
C MET A 9 11.80 10.42 4.96
N ILE A 10 12.69 10.04 4.03
CA ILE A 10 12.35 9.90 2.60
C ILE A 10 11.38 8.73 2.37
N LEU A 11 11.57 7.61 3.06
CA LEU A 11 10.66 6.45 2.96
C LEU A 11 9.25 6.71 3.48
N ASN A 12 9.08 7.66 4.40
CA ASN A 12 7.77 8.04 4.92
C ASN A 12 7.14 9.21 4.17
N ASP A 13 7.84 9.78 3.18
CA ASP A 13 7.27 10.76 2.30
C ASP A 13 6.52 10.07 1.14
N SER A 14 5.19 10.07 1.19
CA SER A 14 4.33 9.40 0.21
C SER A 14 4.50 9.93 -1.22
N ARG A 15 4.99 11.16 -1.39
CA ARG A 15 5.23 11.77 -2.70
C ARG A 15 6.62 11.42 -3.27
N SER A 16 7.48 10.80 -2.47
CA SER A 16 8.85 10.47 -2.88
C SER A 16 8.93 9.21 -3.77
N VAL A 17 9.93 9.18 -4.64
CA VAL A 17 10.23 8.00 -5.47
C VAL A 17 10.63 6.78 -4.63
N PRO A 18 11.47 6.91 -3.58
CA PRO A 18 11.81 5.75 -2.74
C PRO A 18 10.59 5.15 -2.03
N HIS A 19 9.65 5.98 -1.55
CA HIS A 19 8.39 5.48 -1.00
C HIS A 19 7.59 4.71 -2.04
N LEU A 20 7.45 5.24 -3.26
CA LEU A 20 6.78 4.54 -4.36
C LEU A 20 7.42 3.17 -4.61
N LEU A 21 8.74 3.11 -4.72
CA LEU A 21 9.45 1.86 -5.02
C LEU A 21 9.23 0.82 -3.92
N VAL A 22 9.37 1.23 -2.65
CA VAL A 22 9.19 0.29 -1.52
C VAL A 22 7.74 -0.13 -1.35
N SER A 23 6.79 0.79 -1.42
CA SER A 23 5.36 0.46 -1.33
C SER A 23 4.89 -0.41 -2.50
N SER A 24 5.39 -0.16 -3.71
CA SER A 24 5.10 -0.97 -4.90
C SER A 24 5.68 -2.38 -4.79
N ALA A 25 6.93 -2.50 -4.34
CA ALA A 25 7.58 -3.78 -4.12
C ALA A 25 6.89 -4.59 -3.01
N ALA A 26 6.52 -3.93 -1.90
CA ALA A 26 5.76 -4.55 -0.82
C ALA A 26 4.37 -5.01 -1.30
N THR A 27 3.65 -4.17 -2.03
CA THR A 27 2.34 -4.51 -2.63
C THR A 27 2.46 -5.72 -3.56
N TYR A 28 3.47 -5.71 -4.44
CA TYR A 28 3.73 -6.81 -5.36
C TYR A 28 4.03 -8.11 -4.61
N ALA A 29 4.91 -8.06 -3.61
CA ALA A 29 5.29 -9.20 -2.80
C ALA A 29 4.09 -9.78 -2.02
N ILE A 30 3.28 -8.93 -1.39
CA ILE A 30 2.06 -9.33 -0.68
C ILE A 30 1.08 -10.00 -1.65
N ALA A 31 0.85 -9.40 -2.82
CA ALA A 31 -0.08 -9.92 -3.82
C ALA A 31 0.37 -11.23 -4.49
N LEU A 32 1.68 -11.51 -4.50
CA LEU A 32 2.21 -12.79 -4.97
C LEU A 32 1.88 -13.95 -4.03
N VAL A 33 1.73 -13.69 -2.73
CA VAL A 33 1.42 -14.72 -1.74
C VAL A 33 0.01 -15.26 -1.96
N ASP A 34 -0.12 -16.59 -2.05
CA ASP A 34 -1.43 -17.24 -2.07
C ASP A 34 -1.86 -17.61 -0.64
N PRO A 35 -2.81 -16.87 -0.02
CA PRO A 35 -3.21 -17.13 1.36
C PRO A 35 -3.92 -18.49 1.53
N ARG A 36 -4.43 -19.11 0.46
CA ARG A 36 -5.15 -20.39 0.53
C ARG A 36 -4.25 -21.58 0.81
N GLY A 37 -2.98 -21.47 0.41
CA GLY A 37 -1.97 -22.50 0.63
C GLY A 37 -1.23 -22.38 1.96
N LEU A 38 -1.51 -21.32 2.75
CA LEU A 38 -0.83 -21.07 4.01
C LEU A 38 -1.44 -21.87 5.16
N ASP A 39 -0.59 -22.36 6.07
CA ASP A 39 -1.04 -22.89 7.34
C ASP A 39 -1.56 -21.77 8.27
N ARG A 40 -2.10 -22.15 9.43
CA ARG A 40 -2.72 -21.17 10.36
C ARG A 40 -1.73 -20.13 10.86
N THR A 41 -0.47 -20.50 11.07
CA THR A 41 0.56 -19.61 11.61
C THR A 41 1.02 -18.63 10.54
N SER A 42 1.33 -19.12 9.35
CA SER A 42 1.74 -18.32 8.19
C SER A 42 0.62 -17.39 7.75
N LEU A 43 -0.64 -17.84 7.80
CA LEU A 43 -1.79 -16.99 7.49
C LEU A 43 -1.95 -15.84 8.50
N ARG A 44 -1.72 -16.09 9.79
CA ARG A 44 -1.71 -15.02 10.81
C ARG A 44 -0.57 -14.05 10.59
N ALA A 45 0.62 -14.54 10.28
CA ALA A 45 1.78 -13.70 9.97
C ALA A 45 1.53 -12.84 8.73
N TYR A 46 0.97 -13.42 7.67
CA TYR A 46 0.57 -12.70 6.46
C TYR A 46 -0.43 -11.58 6.76
N ARG A 47 -1.49 -11.86 7.54
CA ARG A 47 -2.48 -10.84 7.93
C ARG A 47 -1.86 -9.73 8.77
N ALA A 48 -0.97 -10.08 9.70
CA ALA A 48 -0.25 -9.11 10.51
C ALA A 48 0.65 -8.21 9.64
N ALA A 49 1.40 -8.80 8.70
CA ALA A 49 2.24 -8.08 7.76
C ALA A 49 1.41 -7.12 6.88
N ASN A 50 0.29 -7.59 6.32
CA ASN A 50 -0.59 -6.76 5.50
C ASN A 50 -1.19 -5.59 6.32
N SER A 51 -1.53 -5.84 7.59
CA SER A 51 -2.09 -4.80 8.47
C SER A 51 -1.04 -3.77 8.90
N ALA A 52 0.19 -4.23 9.16
CA ALA A 52 1.33 -3.34 9.40
C ALA A 52 1.62 -2.47 8.17
N PHE A 53 1.54 -3.05 6.97
CA PHE A 53 1.68 -2.32 5.72
C PHE A 53 0.60 -1.24 5.56
N THR A 54 -0.68 -1.57 5.82
CA THR A 54 -1.77 -0.57 5.80
C THR A 54 -1.55 0.57 6.81
N ALA A 55 -1.10 0.24 8.03
CA ALA A 55 -0.78 1.25 9.04
C ALA A 55 0.37 2.16 8.60
N TRP A 56 1.41 1.58 8.01
CA TRP A 56 2.55 2.33 7.48
C TRP A 56 2.12 3.27 6.35
N MET A 57 1.29 2.81 5.40
CA MET A 57 0.75 3.64 4.33
C MET A 57 -0.08 4.81 4.87
N ALA A 58 -0.98 4.55 5.83
CA ALA A 58 -1.77 5.60 6.47
C ALA A 58 -0.89 6.64 7.19
N TRP A 59 0.14 6.17 7.89
CA TRP A 59 1.11 7.05 8.53
C TRP A 59 1.87 7.92 7.52
N ALA A 60 2.38 7.33 6.43
CA ALA A 60 3.14 8.04 5.40
C ALA A 60 2.30 9.12 4.72
N VAL A 61 1.09 8.77 4.25
CA VAL A 61 0.16 9.72 3.62
C VAL A 61 -0.16 10.88 4.56
N LEU A 62 -0.51 10.62 5.82
CA LEU A 62 -0.81 11.71 6.77
C LEU A 62 0.42 12.52 7.18
N SER A 63 1.62 11.96 7.07
CA SER A 63 2.86 12.68 7.33
C SER A 63 3.20 13.65 6.20
N THR A 64 2.87 13.30 4.96
CA THR A 64 3.13 14.13 3.77
C THR A 64 2.00 15.11 3.48
N GLU A 65 0.75 14.63 3.45
CA GLU A 65 -0.41 15.40 2.99
C GLU A 65 -1.00 16.30 4.08
N THR A 66 -0.74 15.97 5.35
CA THR A 66 -1.26 16.72 6.50
C THR A 66 -0.17 17.00 7.54
N PRO A 67 0.83 17.84 7.22
CA PRO A 67 1.98 18.09 8.09
C PRO A 67 1.61 18.76 9.44
N ASP A 68 0.44 19.40 9.52
CA ASP A 68 -0.04 20.07 10.75
C ASP A 68 -0.73 19.10 11.73
N LEU A 69 -1.08 17.90 11.29
CA LEU A 69 -1.73 16.89 12.15
C LEU A 69 -0.77 16.46 13.27
N SER A 70 -1.27 16.44 14.51
CA SER A 70 -0.44 16.02 15.65
C SER A 70 0.09 14.59 15.49
N ARG A 71 1.28 14.33 16.03
CA ARG A 71 1.89 12.99 15.98
C ARG A 71 1.00 11.90 16.59
N ARG A 72 0.24 12.22 17.64
CA ARG A 72 -0.71 11.31 18.29
C ARG A 72 -1.89 10.98 17.39
N ALA A 73 -2.43 11.98 16.68
CA ALA A 73 -3.52 11.76 15.74
C ALA A 73 -3.08 10.89 14.56
N ARG A 74 -1.88 11.11 14.01
CA ARG A 74 -1.29 10.22 12.98
C ARG A 74 -1.12 8.80 13.50
N ALA A 75 -0.64 8.63 14.74
CA ALA A 75 -0.47 7.32 15.34
C ALA A 75 -1.83 6.61 15.52
N GLY A 76 -2.86 7.34 15.97
CA GLY A 76 -4.22 6.84 16.07
C GLY A 76 -4.77 6.39 14.72
N ALA A 77 -4.56 7.18 13.66
CA ALA A 77 -4.97 6.81 12.30
C ALA A 77 -4.21 5.59 11.77
N ALA A 78 -2.90 5.48 12.03
CA ALA A 78 -2.11 4.31 11.66
C ALA A 78 -2.61 3.04 12.38
N VAL A 79 -2.90 3.13 13.67
CA VAL A 79 -3.52 2.03 14.45
C VAL A 79 -4.89 1.67 13.87
N GLY A 80 -5.72 2.67 13.54
CA GLY A 80 -6.99 2.47 12.85
C GLY A 80 -6.83 1.75 11.51
N GLY A 81 -5.83 2.13 10.71
CA GLY A 81 -5.47 1.47 9.47
C GLY A 81 -5.07 0.00 9.66
N ALA A 82 -4.25 -0.30 10.67
CA ALA A 82 -3.93 -1.70 11.03
C ALA A 82 -5.18 -2.49 11.43
N ALA A 83 -6.05 -1.91 12.26
CA ALA A 83 -7.27 -2.56 12.70
C ALA A 83 -8.22 -2.86 11.53
N LEU A 84 -8.37 -1.91 10.60
CA LEU A 84 -9.13 -2.10 9.36
C LEU A 84 -8.50 -3.16 8.46
N GLY A 85 -7.17 -3.20 8.35
CA GLY A 85 -6.44 -4.24 7.64
C GLY A 85 -6.74 -5.65 8.18
N LEU A 86 -6.71 -5.81 9.50
CA LEU A 86 -7.06 -7.08 10.15
C LEU A 86 -8.54 -7.45 9.97
N ALA A 87 -9.44 -6.48 10.19
CA ALA A 87 -10.88 -6.70 10.11
C ALA A 87 -11.32 -7.08 8.69
N SER A 88 -10.72 -6.44 7.68
CA SER A 88 -11.01 -6.66 6.27
C SER A 88 -10.34 -7.89 5.67
N ALA A 89 -9.34 -8.48 6.35
CA ALA A 89 -8.49 -9.54 5.81
C ALA A 89 -9.28 -10.71 5.18
N ARG A 90 -10.27 -11.25 5.90
CA ARG A 90 -11.09 -12.37 5.40
C ARG A 90 -11.89 -12.02 4.15
N TRP A 91 -12.37 -10.78 4.06
CA TRP A 91 -13.12 -10.32 2.90
C TRP A 91 -12.20 -10.14 1.69
N SER A 92 -11.03 -9.53 1.90
CA SER A 92 -9.98 -9.39 0.90
C SER A 92 -9.53 -10.75 0.36
N GLU A 93 -9.23 -11.72 1.22
CA GLU A 93 -8.86 -13.09 0.84
C GLU A 93 -9.94 -13.79 -0.02
N ARG A 94 -11.22 -13.58 0.30
CA ARG A 94 -12.34 -14.13 -0.49
C ARG A 94 -12.45 -13.48 -1.87
N LEU A 95 -12.16 -12.18 -1.96
CA LEU A 95 -12.17 -11.46 -3.23
C LEU A 95 -10.99 -11.85 -4.11
N ASP A 96 -9.79 -11.81 -3.54
CA ASP A 96 -8.56 -12.30 -4.17
C ASP A 96 -8.76 -13.73 -4.69
N GLY A 97 -9.38 -14.57 -3.86
CA GLY A 97 -9.73 -15.90 -4.25
C GLY A 97 -10.63 -15.94 -5.50
N ARG A 98 -11.75 -15.22 -5.49
CA ARG A 98 -12.66 -15.17 -6.64
C ARG A 98 -11.98 -14.65 -7.91
N MET A 99 -11.06 -13.69 -7.77
CA MET A 99 -10.30 -13.18 -8.91
C MET A 99 -9.33 -14.23 -9.45
N HIS A 100 -8.59 -14.91 -8.58
CA HIS A 100 -7.72 -16.01 -8.99
C HIS A 100 -8.49 -17.08 -9.77
N GLU A 101 -9.64 -17.53 -9.25
CA GLU A 101 -10.48 -18.55 -9.91
C GLU A 101 -11.03 -18.07 -11.26
N ARG A 102 -11.41 -16.80 -11.37
CA ARG A 102 -11.85 -16.21 -12.65
C ARG A 102 -10.72 -16.21 -13.67
N LEU A 103 -9.53 -15.77 -13.27
CA LEU A 103 -8.35 -15.74 -14.14
C LEU A 103 -7.91 -17.14 -14.56
N SER A 104 -7.93 -18.11 -13.65
CA SER A 104 -7.65 -19.52 -13.97
C SER A 104 -8.66 -20.07 -14.98
N ARG A 105 -9.95 -19.74 -14.83
CA ARG A 105 -10.99 -20.12 -15.80
C ARG A 105 -10.82 -19.46 -17.17
N TRP A 106 -10.19 -18.28 -17.22
CA TRP A 106 -9.82 -17.62 -18.48
C TRP A 106 -8.51 -18.12 -19.08
N GLY A 107 -7.89 -19.17 -18.52
CA GLY A 107 -6.68 -19.78 -19.05
C GLY A 107 -5.38 -19.02 -18.73
N VAL A 108 -5.41 -18.07 -17.78
CA VAL A 108 -4.21 -17.37 -17.36
C VAL A 108 -3.25 -18.35 -16.67
N ARG A 109 -2.06 -18.54 -17.26
CA ARG A 109 -1.03 -19.47 -16.75
C ARG A 109 -0.48 -19.10 -15.36
N ARG A 110 -0.43 -17.80 -15.03
CA ARG A 110 0.08 -17.29 -13.74
C ARG A 110 -0.85 -16.22 -13.16
N PRO A 111 -2.05 -16.60 -12.65
CA PRO A 111 -3.04 -15.65 -12.14
C PRO A 111 -2.47 -14.72 -11.06
N ARG A 112 -1.63 -15.26 -10.16
CA ARG A 112 -0.98 -14.52 -9.06
C ARG A 112 -0.07 -13.39 -9.55
N VAL A 113 0.75 -13.67 -10.56
CA VAL A 113 1.64 -12.65 -11.16
C VAL A 113 0.83 -11.55 -11.83
N LEU A 114 -0.26 -11.89 -12.50
CA LEU A 114 -1.15 -10.91 -13.13
C LEU A 114 -1.83 -10.03 -12.09
N LEU A 115 -2.33 -10.60 -10.99
CA LEU A 115 -2.94 -9.85 -9.90
C LEU A 115 -1.93 -8.92 -9.20
N ALA A 116 -0.72 -9.42 -8.94
CA ALA A 116 0.35 -8.63 -8.35
C ALA A 116 0.74 -7.47 -9.27
N ALA A 117 1.00 -7.75 -10.55
CA ALA A 117 1.33 -6.72 -11.53
C ALA A 117 0.21 -5.68 -11.69
N GLY A 118 -1.05 -6.13 -11.77
CA GLY A 118 -2.21 -5.25 -11.88
C GLY A 118 -2.39 -4.35 -10.65
N SER A 119 -2.25 -4.91 -9.45
CA SER A 119 -2.37 -4.14 -8.20
C SER A 119 -1.25 -3.10 -8.06
N THR A 120 -0.01 -3.50 -8.38
CA THR A 120 1.14 -2.59 -8.39
C THR A 120 0.98 -1.49 -9.44
N ALA A 121 0.52 -1.83 -10.64
CA ALA A 121 0.28 -0.85 -11.70
C ALA A 121 -0.77 0.19 -11.28
N LEU A 122 -1.87 -0.23 -10.64
CA LEU A 122 -2.88 0.68 -10.09
C LEU A 122 -2.31 1.60 -9.00
N GLY A 123 -1.47 1.08 -8.12
CA GLY A 123 -0.79 1.88 -7.09
C GLY A 123 0.14 2.95 -7.71
N VAL A 124 0.94 2.56 -8.71
CA VAL A 124 1.83 3.48 -9.44
C VAL A 124 1.03 4.55 -10.18
N LEU A 125 -0.07 4.18 -10.83
CA LEU A 125 -0.96 5.12 -11.52
C LEU A 125 -1.59 6.12 -10.54
N GLY A 126 -2.08 5.63 -9.39
CA GLY A 126 -2.65 6.49 -8.34
C GLY A 126 -1.63 7.50 -7.81
N TRP A 127 -0.41 7.05 -7.54
CA TRP A 127 0.68 7.94 -7.12
C TRP A 127 1.05 8.96 -8.21
N TRP A 128 1.16 8.52 -9.47
CA TRP A 128 1.47 9.40 -10.58
C TRP A 128 0.43 10.51 -10.72
N ARG A 129 -0.86 10.15 -10.61
CA ARG A 129 -1.98 11.11 -10.67
C ARG A 129 -1.96 12.07 -9.48
N GLY A 130 -1.79 11.58 -8.26
CA GLY A 130 -1.69 12.46 -7.08
C GLY A 130 -0.53 13.46 -7.17
N ARG A 131 0.56 13.10 -7.86
CA ARG A 131 1.65 14.04 -8.12
C ARG A 131 1.27 15.13 -9.14
N GLN A 132 0.42 14.82 -10.12
CA GLN A 132 -0.06 15.81 -11.09
C GLN A 132 -0.97 16.83 -10.40
N ASP A 133 -1.92 16.33 -9.60
CA ASP A 133 -2.85 17.19 -8.85
C ASP A 133 -2.09 18.18 -7.95
N ALA A 134 -1.06 17.69 -7.23
CA ALA A 134 -0.20 18.55 -6.40
C ALA A 134 0.63 19.58 -7.20
N ALA A 135 0.92 19.33 -8.48
CA ALA A 135 1.61 20.29 -9.35
C ALA A 135 0.65 21.34 -9.92
N GLU A 136 -0.63 21.01 -10.06
CA GLU A 136 -1.69 21.93 -10.48
C GLU A 136 -2.03 22.94 -9.38
N ASP A 137 -2.16 22.49 -8.12
CA ASP A 137 -2.43 23.36 -6.96
C ASP A 137 -1.37 24.45 -6.72
N LEU A 138 -0.15 24.22 -7.22
CA LEU A 138 0.97 25.16 -7.09
C LEU A 138 1.04 26.18 -8.24
N ARG A 139 0.18 26.07 -9.26
CA ARG A 139 0.08 27.09 -10.31
C ARG A 139 -0.78 28.24 -9.81
N PRO A 140 -0.23 29.46 -9.65
CA PRO A 140 -1.04 30.61 -9.29
C PRO A 140 -2.08 30.87 -10.38
N GLU A 141 -3.32 31.14 -9.99
CA GLU A 141 -4.37 31.53 -10.93
C GLU A 141 -3.93 32.79 -11.67
N SER A 142 -3.77 32.65 -13.00
CA SER A 142 -3.32 33.70 -13.92
C SER A 142 -4.43 34.67 -14.28
#